data_AF-A0A1F8MFA2-F1
#
_entry.id   AF-A0A1F8MFA2-F1
#
_cell.length_a   1.000
_cell.length_b   1.000
_cell.length_c   1.000
_cell.angle_alpha   90.00
_cell.angle_beta   90.00
_cell.angle_gamma   90.00
#
_symmetry.space_group_name_H-M   'P 1'
#
loop_
_entity.id
_entity.type
_entity.pdbx_description
1 polymer ?
#
loop_
_entity_poly.entity_id
_entity_poly.type
_entity_poly.pdbx_seq_one_letter_code
_entity_poly.pdbx_strand_id
1 'polypeptide(L)'
;MGTSQMSRPTLLWRLKSWQLILIFAFLLCVIYAFGSFTFDYFAGAATAGFGVWGEVGGVGMYFTYVMAYFIALVVVLPIFIIKRFWVGMAVYSLYALSGLFVEYYMDWVLTRVLVSLWAVPGWCVLGLATGLSADLAYRYLPSRLSEKWRAILTGLTVGIATFVAVTIALSFFYIKVDTVYPANYFSVAYYGVPFMLVSSGFGGYTAYAISRPV
;
A
#
# COMPACT_ATOMS: atom_id res chain seq x y z
N MET A 1 44.05 -23.86 5.87
CA MET A 1 42.63 -23.58 6.20
C MET A 1 42.41 -22.08 6.07
N GLY A 2 42.01 -21.62 4.88
CA GLY A 2 41.69 -20.23 4.63
C GLY A 2 40.28 -19.93 5.13
N THR A 3 40.17 -19.02 6.09
CA THR A 3 38.89 -18.43 6.50
C THR A 3 38.38 -17.58 5.35
N SER A 4 37.43 -18.11 4.57
CA SER A 4 36.69 -17.30 3.61
C SER A 4 35.95 -16.22 4.38
N GLN A 5 36.46 -15.00 4.35
CA GLN A 5 35.71 -13.81 4.75
C GLN A 5 34.49 -13.73 3.82
N MET A 6 33.34 -14.20 4.30
CA MET A 6 32.06 -13.95 3.65
C MET A 6 31.88 -12.43 3.56
N SER A 7 31.87 -11.96 2.32
CA SER A 7 31.78 -10.55 1.95
C SER A 7 30.54 -9.88 2.57
N ARG A 8 30.72 -8.88 3.43
CA ARG A 8 29.66 -7.92 3.79
C ARG A 8 29.60 -6.78 2.76
N PRO A 9 28.43 -6.19 2.46
CA PRO A 9 27.21 -6.84 1.98
C PRO A 9 26.65 -6.12 0.73
N THR A 10 25.59 -6.71 0.17
CA THR A 10 24.65 -6.22 -0.85
C THR A 10 24.34 -4.70 -0.76
N LEU A 11 24.26 -4.04 -1.93
CA LEU A 11 24.20 -2.58 -2.16
C LEU A 11 23.30 -1.78 -1.19
N LEU A 12 22.17 -2.35 -0.76
CA LEU A 12 21.17 -1.73 0.11
C LEU A 12 21.72 -1.32 1.49
N TRP A 13 22.66 -2.08 2.05
CA TRP A 13 23.21 -1.85 3.39
C TRP A 13 24.21 -0.70 3.47
N ARG A 14 24.62 -0.16 2.31
CA ARG A 14 25.50 1.02 2.21
C ARG A 14 24.72 2.33 2.11
N LEU A 15 23.41 2.26 1.90
CA LEU A 15 22.56 3.44 1.73
C LEU A 15 22.24 4.09 3.07
N LYS A 16 22.16 5.43 3.08
CA LYS A 16 21.67 6.19 4.22
C LYS A 16 20.18 5.96 4.40
N SER A 17 19.67 6.06 5.63
CA SER A 17 18.25 5.82 5.94
C SER A 17 17.29 6.64 5.08
N TRP A 18 17.62 7.91 4.79
CA TRP A 18 16.78 8.76 3.93
C TRP A 18 16.75 8.27 2.47
N GLN A 19 17.85 7.69 1.96
CA GLN A 19 17.89 7.15 0.60
C GLN A 19 16.98 5.93 0.48
N LEU A 20 17.01 5.05 1.49
CA LEU A 20 16.11 3.91 1.56
C LEU A 20 14.65 4.37 1.60
N ILE A 21 14.31 5.34 2.46
CA ILE A 21 12.94 5.88 2.53
C ILE A 21 12.48 6.41 1.16
N LEU A 22 13.31 7.20 0.47
CA LEU A 22 12.97 7.73 -0.86
C LEU A 22 12.77 6.62 -1.90
N ILE A 23 13.65 5.61 -1.93
CA ILE A 23 13.55 4.48 -2.87
C ILE A 23 12.25 3.72 -2.63
N PHE A 24 11.95 3.36 -1.39
CA PHE A 24 10.76 2.59 -1.06
C PHE A 24 9.48 3.39 -1.22
N ALA A 25 9.51 4.69 -0.96
CA ALA A 25 8.41 5.60 -1.27
C ALA A 25 8.13 5.68 -2.77
N PHE A 26 9.18 5.81 -3.60
CA PHE A 26 9.03 5.81 -5.05
C PHE A 26 8.47 4.47 -5.54
N LEU A 27 8.98 3.34 -5.04
CA LEU A 27 8.45 2.01 -5.34
C LEU A 27 6.97 1.88 -4.95
N LEU A 28 6.57 2.42 -3.79
CA LEU A 28 5.17 2.47 -3.37
C LEU A 28 4.31 3.23 -4.40
N CYS A 29 4.78 4.40 -4.86
CA CYS A 29 4.08 5.17 -5.90
C CYS A 29 3.94 4.36 -7.20
N VAL A 30 4.99 3.66 -7.63
CA VAL A 30 4.95 2.79 -8.82
C VAL A 30 3.96 1.64 -8.65
N ILE A 31 3.94 1.00 -7.48
CA ILE A 31 3.01 -0.10 -7.19
C ILE A 31 1.56 0.38 -7.24
N TYR A 32 1.25 1.53 -6.65
CA TYR A 32 -0.10 2.10 -6.68
C TYR A 32 -0.49 2.61 -8.07
N ALA A 33 0.43 3.26 -8.79
CA ALA A 33 0.20 3.73 -10.16
C ALA A 33 -0.03 2.56 -11.13
N PHE A 34 0.82 1.53 -11.06
CA PHE A 34 0.61 0.31 -11.83
C PHE A 34 -0.70 -0.37 -11.42
N GLY A 35 -0.93 -0.55 -10.11
CA GLY A 35 -2.12 -1.21 -9.60
C GLY A 35 -3.42 -0.55 -10.05
N SER A 36 -3.56 0.76 -9.82
CA SER A 36 -4.72 1.54 -10.26
C SER A 36 -4.88 1.51 -11.78
N PHE A 37 -3.80 1.71 -12.55
CA PHE A 37 -3.87 1.71 -14.01
C PHE A 37 -4.13 0.32 -14.61
N THR A 38 -3.62 -0.78 -14.04
CA THR A 38 -3.83 -2.10 -14.64
C THR A 38 -5.10 -2.76 -14.14
N PHE A 39 -5.45 -2.60 -12.87
CA PHE A 39 -6.57 -3.33 -12.29
C PHE A 39 -7.83 -2.49 -12.20
N ASP A 40 -7.78 -1.20 -11.88
CA ASP A 40 -9.02 -0.41 -11.82
C ASP A 40 -9.45 0.08 -13.21
N TYR A 41 -8.49 0.49 -14.06
CA TYR A 41 -8.80 0.86 -15.44
C TYR A 41 -9.26 -0.38 -16.26
N PHE A 42 -8.49 -1.46 -16.34
CA PHE A 42 -8.89 -2.59 -17.20
C PHE A 42 -9.98 -3.50 -16.61
N ALA A 43 -10.16 -3.57 -15.28
CA ALA A 43 -11.28 -4.35 -14.73
C ALA A 43 -12.62 -3.62 -14.88
N GLY A 44 -12.64 -2.28 -14.93
CA GLY A 44 -13.84 -1.48 -15.23
C GLY A 44 -14.07 -1.22 -16.73
N ALA A 45 -13.02 -1.26 -17.56
CA ALA A 45 -13.03 -0.84 -18.96
C ALA A 45 -12.96 -2.00 -19.97
N ALA A 46 -13.46 -3.20 -19.66
CA ALA A 46 -13.48 -4.32 -20.60
C ALA A 46 -14.18 -4.03 -21.95
N THR A 47 -14.80 -2.85 -22.11
CA THR A 47 -15.43 -2.36 -23.34
C THR A 47 -14.95 -0.98 -23.83
N ALA A 48 -13.99 -0.30 -23.18
CA ALA A 48 -13.52 1.03 -23.62
C ALA A 48 -12.23 0.95 -24.47
N GLY A 49 -12.12 1.82 -25.48
CA GLY A 49 -10.92 1.93 -26.31
C GLY A 49 -9.70 2.45 -25.54
N PHE A 50 -8.50 2.04 -25.94
CA PHE A 50 -7.24 2.48 -25.34
C PHE A 50 -7.15 4.02 -25.32
N GLY A 51 -6.92 4.62 -24.14
CA GLY A 51 -6.81 6.07 -23.99
C GLY A 51 -8.13 6.81 -23.76
N VAL A 52 -9.26 6.10 -23.71
CA VAL A 52 -10.56 6.65 -23.29
C VAL A 52 -10.78 6.34 -21.81
N TRP A 53 -11.07 7.36 -21.00
CA TRP A 53 -11.54 7.16 -19.63
C TRP A 53 -13.03 6.77 -19.69
N GLY A 54 -13.33 5.48 -19.60
CA GLY A 54 -14.71 4.99 -19.48
C GLY A 54 -15.31 5.29 -18.11
N GLU A 55 -16.63 5.16 -17.98
CA GLU A 55 -17.27 5.09 -16.66
C GLU A 55 -16.64 3.94 -15.89
N VAL A 56 -15.94 4.23 -14.78
CA VAL A 56 -15.28 3.22 -13.96
C VAL A 56 -16.35 2.42 -13.25
N GLY A 57 -16.84 1.38 -13.92
CA GLY A 57 -17.90 0.50 -13.46
C GLY A 57 -17.42 -0.41 -12.32
N GLY A 58 -17.63 0.02 -11.08
CA GLY A 58 -18.10 -0.86 -10.00
C GLY A 58 -17.05 -1.59 -9.15
N VAL A 59 -15.76 -1.61 -9.50
CA VAL A 59 -14.74 -2.22 -8.62
C VAL A 59 -13.53 -1.30 -8.42
N GLY A 60 -13.80 -0.05 -8.04
CA GLY A 60 -12.76 0.83 -7.54
C GLY A 60 -11.97 0.13 -6.43
N MET A 61 -10.65 0.19 -6.54
CA MET A 61 -9.68 -0.34 -5.57
C MET A 61 -9.52 -1.84 -5.52
N TYR A 62 -9.90 -2.58 -6.58
CA TYR A 62 -9.58 -4.02 -6.69
C TYR A 62 -8.08 -4.27 -6.61
N PHE A 63 -7.28 -3.34 -7.14
CA PHE A 63 -5.82 -3.41 -7.10
C PHE A 63 -5.26 -3.57 -5.69
N THR A 64 -5.96 -3.06 -4.66
CA THR A 64 -5.48 -3.12 -3.26
C THR A 64 -5.43 -4.56 -2.76
N TYR A 65 -6.31 -5.43 -3.25
CA TYR A 65 -6.30 -6.85 -2.92
C TYR A 65 -5.17 -7.59 -3.65
N VAL A 66 -4.95 -7.28 -4.93
CA VAL A 66 -3.97 -7.95 -5.78
C VAL A 66 -2.54 -7.54 -5.44
N MET A 67 -2.32 -6.24 -5.19
CA MET A 67 -1.01 -5.66 -4.93
C MET A 67 -0.60 -5.70 -3.45
N ALA A 68 -1.44 -6.27 -2.59
CA ALA A 68 -1.25 -6.31 -1.14
C ALA A 68 0.13 -6.85 -0.70
N TYR A 69 0.61 -7.89 -1.39
CA TYR A 69 1.95 -8.44 -1.18
C TYR A 69 3.05 -7.38 -1.37
N PHE A 70 3.02 -6.69 -2.50
CA PHE A 70 4.04 -5.70 -2.86
C PHE A 70 3.96 -4.48 -1.95
N ILE A 71 2.76 -3.99 -1.65
CA ILE A 71 2.55 -2.87 -0.73
C ILE A 71 3.13 -3.20 0.65
N ALA A 72 2.78 -4.37 1.21
CA ALA A 72 3.32 -4.79 2.50
C ALA A 72 4.84 -4.95 2.47
N LEU A 73 5.40 -5.55 1.41
CA LEU A 73 6.85 -5.70 1.26
C LEU A 73 7.57 -4.34 1.27
N VAL A 74 7.16 -3.39 0.43
CA VAL A 74 7.88 -2.11 0.28
C VAL A 74 7.73 -1.20 1.49
N VAL A 75 6.69 -1.38 2.29
CA VAL A 75 6.49 -0.63 3.54
C VAL A 75 7.25 -1.27 4.69
N VAL A 76 7.18 -2.60 4.84
CA VAL A 76 7.75 -3.31 5.99
C VAL A 76 9.28 -3.45 5.87
N LEU A 77 9.81 -3.67 4.66
CA LEU A 77 11.24 -3.86 4.45
C LEU A 77 12.10 -2.69 4.96
N PRO A 78 11.85 -1.41 4.60
CA PRO A 78 12.64 -0.31 5.14
C PRO A 78 12.51 -0.16 6.65
N ILE A 79 11.36 -0.49 7.26
CA ILE A 79 11.20 -0.49 8.72
C ILE A 79 12.18 -1.49 9.36
N PHE A 80 12.30 -2.69 8.79
CA PHE A 80 13.20 -3.74 9.32
C PHE A 80 14.69 -3.51 9.02
N ILE A 81 15.02 -2.81 7.93
CA ILE A 81 16.40 -2.40 7.63
C ILE A 81 16.83 -1.25 8.54
N ILE A 82 16.02 -0.19 8.64
CA ILE A 82 16.37 1.05 9.36
C ILE A 82 16.17 0.89 10.87
N LYS A 83 15.20 0.07 11.30
CA LYS A 83 14.85 -0.22 12.70
C LYS A 83 14.54 1.02 13.54
N ARG A 84 13.92 2.03 12.92
CA ARG A 84 13.46 3.27 13.58
C ARG A 84 11.96 3.41 13.43
N PHE A 85 11.36 4.08 14.41
CA PHE A 85 9.96 4.51 14.33
C PHE A 85 9.81 5.62 13.28
N TRP A 86 8.61 5.78 12.71
CA TRP A 86 8.25 6.71 11.63
C TRP A 86 8.70 6.35 10.22
N VAL A 87 9.31 5.19 10.01
CA VAL A 87 9.80 4.81 8.68
C VAL A 87 8.63 4.47 7.75
N GLY A 88 7.64 3.73 8.23
CA GLY A 88 6.44 3.40 7.46
C GLY A 88 5.66 4.64 7.06
N MET A 89 5.43 5.57 8.01
CA MET A 89 4.78 6.85 7.73
C MET A 89 5.58 7.70 6.72
N ALA A 90 6.91 7.74 6.84
CA ALA A 90 7.76 8.49 5.91
C ALA A 90 7.71 7.91 4.49
N VAL A 91 7.67 6.58 4.35
CA VAL A 91 7.49 5.91 3.05
C VAL A 91 6.13 6.29 2.42
N TYR A 92 5.07 6.33 3.23
CA TYR A 92 3.74 6.77 2.77
C TYR A 92 3.63 8.27 2.49
N SER A 93 4.49 9.11 3.06
CA SER A 93 4.37 10.58 2.94
C SER A 93 4.52 11.06 1.50
N LEU A 94 5.45 10.47 0.75
CA LEU A 94 5.61 10.80 -0.68
C LEU A 94 4.47 10.25 -1.53
N TYR A 95 3.98 9.06 -1.23
CA TYR A 95 2.78 8.53 -1.87
C TYR A 95 1.57 9.44 -1.62
N ALA A 96 1.36 9.88 -0.38
CA ALA A 96 0.30 10.81 -0.03
C ALA A 96 0.43 12.15 -0.76
N LEU A 97 1.66 12.66 -0.92
CA LEU A 97 1.91 13.88 -1.69
C LEU A 97 1.53 13.72 -3.17
N SER A 98 1.90 12.60 -3.80
CA SER A 98 1.46 12.31 -5.17
C SER A 98 -0.05 12.07 -5.27
N GLY A 99 -0.63 11.43 -4.25
CA GLY A 99 -2.06 11.18 -4.13
C GLY A 99 -2.85 12.49 -4.06
N LEU A 100 -2.33 13.50 -3.36
CA LEU A 100 -2.97 14.83 -3.28
C LEU A 100 -3.27 15.39 -4.68
N PHE A 101 -2.32 15.29 -5.62
CA PHE A 101 -2.54 15.72 -7.00
C PHE A 101 -3.60 14.87 -7.70
N VAL A 102 -3.54 13.54 -7.57
CA VAL A 102 -4.49 12.63 -8.20
C VAL A 102 -5.91 12.89 -7.70
N GLU A 103 -6.10 12.90 -6.39
CA GLU A 103 -7.40 13.14 -5.74
C GLU A 103 -7.94 14.55 -6.04
N TYR A 104 -7.07 15.57 -6.07
CA TYR A 104 -7.49 16.92 -6.40
C TYR A 104 -7.85 17.08 -7.88
N TYR A 105 -6.95 16.70 -8.78
CA TYR A 105 -7.11 17.01 -10.20
C TYR A 105 -8.03 16.02 -10.89
N MET A 106 -7.83 14.72 -10.68
CA MET A 106 -8.68 13.70 -11.30
C MET A 106 -10.03 13.65 -10.62
N ASP A 107 -10.07 13.43 -9.31
CA ASP A 107 -11.31 13.06 -8.63
C ASP A 107 -12.17 14.27 -8.24
N TRP A 108 -11.57 15.40 -7.86
CA TRP A 108 -12.30 16.62 -7.54
C TRP A 108 -12.54 17.55 -8.74
N VAL A 109 -11.54 17.80 -9.60
CA VAL A 109 -11.68 18.77 -10.71
C VAL A 109 -12.30 18.13 -11.95
N LEU A 110 -11.77 17.02 -12.43
CA LEU A 110 -12.18 16.41 -13.71
C LEU A 110 -13.44 15.56 -13.58
N THR A 111 -13.46 14.55 -12.70
CA THR A 111 -14.55 13.57 -12.63
C THR A 111 -15.64 13.93 -11.62
N ARG A 112 -15.34 14.83 -10.67
CA ARG A 112 -16.29 15.34 -9.66
C ARG A 112 -16.93 14.24 -8.80
N VAL A 113 -16.17 13.18 -8.53
CA VAL A 113 -16.64 12.00 -7.78
C VAL A 113 -16.53 12.14 -6.26
N LEU A 114 -15.79 13.13 -5.77
CA LEU A 114 -15.66 13.39 -4.32
C LEU A 114 -16.82 14.22 -3.78
N VAL A 115 -17.28 13.90 -2.57
CA VAL A 115 -18.35 14.63 -1.84
C VAL A 115 -17.93 16.06 -1.51
N SER A 116 -16.64 16.29 -1.25
CA SER A 116 -16.11 17.59 -0.85
C SER A 116 -14.62 17.70 -1.17
N LEU A 117 -14.10 18.92 -1.36
CA LEU A 117 -12.66 19.17 -1.48
C LEU A 117 -11.87 18.64 -0.27
N TRP A 118 -12.48 18.53 0.92
CA TRP A 118 -11.86 17.97 2.12
C TRP A 118 -11.54 16.47 2.02
N ALA A 119 -12.16 15.76 1.08
CA ALA A 119 -11.80 14.37 0.79
C ALA A 119 -10.34 14.23 0.32
N VAL A 120 -9.81 15.22 -0.40
CA VAL A 120 -8.43 15.24 -0.93
C VAL A 120 -7.38 15.15 0.20
N PRO A 121 -7.34 16.08 1.18
CA PRO A 121 -6.44 15.94 2.31
C PRO A 121 -6.84 14.77 3.22
N GLY A 122 -8.12 14.39 3.27
CA GLY A 122 -8.60 13.20 3.99
C GLY A 122 -7.90 11.92 3.51
N TRP A 123 -7.79 11.72 2.20
CA TRP A 123 -7.04 10.61 1.61
C TRP A 123 -5.57 10.59 2.01
N CYS A 124 -4.94 11.76 2.02
CA CYS A 124 -3.54 11.89 2.44
C CYS A 124 -3.36 11.46 3.90
N VAL A 125 -4.27 11.87 4.78
CA VAL A 125 -4.27 11.48 6.20
C VAL A 125 -4.45 9.97 6.35
N LEU A 126 -5.35 9.35 5.58
CA LEU A 126 -5.54 7.90 5.62
C LEU A 126 -4.29 7.15 5.16
N GLY A 127 -3.62 7.59 4.10
CA GLY A 127 -2.35 7.00 3.66
C GLY A 127 -1.26 7.10 4.73
N LEU A 128 -1.09 8.26 5.36
CA LEU A 128 -0.16 8.44 6.47
C LEU A 128 -0.51 7.54 7.68
N ALA A 129 -1.80 7.40 7.98
CA ALA A 129 -2.28 6.52 9.05
C ALA A 129 -1.98 5.04 8.77
N THR A 130 -2.05 4.60 7.51
CA THR A 130 -1.63 3.25 7.10
C THR A 130 -0.14 3.01 7.38
N GLY A 131 0.72 3.97 6.99
CA GLY A 131 2.16 3.90 7.29
C GLY A 131 2.47 3.91 8.78
N LEU A 132 1.79 4.78 9.53
CA LEU A 132 1.89 4.84 11.00
C LEU A 132 1.45 3.53 11.66
N SER A 133 0.42 2.86 11.14
CA SER A 133 -0.05 1.58 11.66
C SER A 133 1.03 0.50 11.55
N ALA A 134 1.82 0.50 10.47
CA ALA A 134 2.97 -0.39 10.33
C ALA A 134 4.06 -0.08 11.37
N ASP A 135 4.38 1.20 11.58
CA ASP A 135 5.35 1.63 12.58
C ASP A 135 4.91 1.24 14.01
N LEU A 136 3.64 1.41 14.34
CA LEU A 136 3.05 1.02 15.62
C LEU A 136 3.09 -0.48 15.82
N ALA A 137 2.71 -1.28 14.81
CA ALA A 137 2.82 -2.73 14.88
C ALA A 137 4.27 -3.17 15.10
N TYR A 138 5.21 -2.63 14.33
CA TYR A 138 6.63 -2.93 14.52
C TYR A 138 7.11 -2.60 15.94
N ARG A 139 6.70 -1.44 16.48
CA ARG A 139 7.15 -0.95 17.80
C ARG A 139 6.54 -1.71 18.97
N TYR A 140 5.25 -2.03 18.90
CA TYR A 140 4.46 -2.49 20.05
C TYR A 140 4.08 -3.98 20.01
N LEU A 141 4.38 -4.71 18.93
CA LEU A 141 4.21 -6.17 18.93
C LEU A 141 5.08 -6.82 20.03
N PRO A 142 4.57 -7.84 20.74
CA PRO A 142 5.26 -8.43 21.89
C PRO A 142 6.68 -8.90 21.58
N SER A 143 7.63 -8.58 22.46
CA SER A 143 9.05 -8.98 22.33
C SER A 143 9.27 -10.49 22.39
N ARG A 144 8.34 -11.25 22.98
CA ARG A 144 8.34 -12.72 22.99
C ARG A 144 8.16 -13.35 21.60
N LEU A 145 7.65 -12.59 20.63
CA LEU A 145 7.51 -13.08 19.25
C LEU A 145 8.85 -13.03 18.54
N SER A 146 9.16 -14.08 17.78
CA SER A 146 10.34 -14.06 16.91
C SER A 146 10.24 -12.93 15.88
N GLU A 147 11.39 -12.41 15.44
CA GLU A 147 11.44 -11.37 14.41
C GLU A 147 10.65 -11.74 13.15
N LYS A 148 10.66 -13.03 12.77
CA LYS A 148 9.85 -13.58 11.67
C LYS A 148 8.36 -13.28 11.87
N TRP A 149 7.81 -13.64 13.04
CA TRP A 149 6.40 -13.43 13.33
C TRP A 149 6.05 -11.95 13.48
N ARG A 150 6.96 -11.15 14.05
CA ARG A 150 6.77 -9.70 14.11
C ARG A 150 6.64 -9.10 12.71
N ALA A 151 7.49 -9.50 11.77
CA ALA A 151 7.43 -9.00 10.40
C ALA A 151 6.14 -9.43 9.66
N ILE A 152 5.73 -10.70 9.82
CA ILE A 152 4.47 -11.21 9.27
C ILE A 152 3.29 -10.40 9.81
N LEU A 153 3.24 -10.17 11.13
CA LEU A 153 2.17 -9.42 11.76
C LEU A 153 2.19 -7.93 11.37
N THR A 154 3.36 -7.31 11.23
CA THR A 154 3.46 -5.95 10.68
C THR A 154 2.92 -5.89 9.25
N GLY A 155 3.24 -6.87 8.40
CA GLY A 155 2.68 -6.99 7.05
C GLY A 155 1.16 -7.14 7.06
N LEU A 156 0.61 -8.01 7.92
CA LEU A 156 -0.83 -8.14 8.14
C LEU A 156 -1.48 -6.83 8.59
N THR A 157 -0.84 -6.08 9.49
CA THR A 157 -1.32 -4.76 9.90
C THR A 157 -1.38 -3.80 8.73
N VAL A 158 -0.40 -3.80 7.82
CA VAL A 158 -0.47 -2.97 6.60
C VAL A 158 -1.71 -3.36 5.77
N GLY A 159 -1.94 -4.65 5.53
CA GLY A 159 -3.12 -5.10 4.79
C GLY A 159 -4.44 -4.67 5.42
N ILE A 160 -4.60 -4.87 6.74
CA ILE A 160 -5.79 -4.46 7.49
C ILE A 160 -5.97 -2.94 7.42
N ALA A 161 -4.89 -2.18 7.67
CA ALA A 161 -4.94 -0.73 7.68
C ALA A 161 -5.28 -0.17 6.29
N THR A 162 -4.75 -0.75 5.21
CA THR A 162 -5.11 -0.40 3.84
C THR A 162 -6.58 -0.66 3.58
N PHE A 163 -7.10 -1.83 3.94
CA PHE A 163 -8.53 -2.15 3.75
C PHE A 163 -9.45 -1.20 4.52
N VAL A 164 -9.11 -0.90 5.78
CA VAL A 164 -9.88 0.04 6.61
C VAL A 164 -9.81 1.45 6.02
N ALA A 165 -8.63 1.91 5.61
CA ALA A 165 -8.45 3.22 4.97
C ALA A 165 -9.32 3.35 3.71
N VAL A 166 -9.25 2.37 2.82
CA VAL A 166 -10.07 2.33 1.60
C VAL A 166 -11.56 2.32 1.94
N THR A 167 -11.98 1.49 2.90
CA THR A 167 -13.39 1.40 3.30
C THR A 167 -13.90 2.72 3.85
N ILE A 168 -13.10 3.41 4.68
CA ILE A 168 -13.45 4.75 5.18
C ILE A 168 -13.56 5.72 4.01
N ALA A 169 -12.58 5.75 3.11
CA ALA A 169 -12.61 6.68 2.00
C ALA A 169 -13.82 6.46 1.08
N LEU A 170 -14.08 5.23 0.65
CA LEU A 170 -15.25 4.91 -0.16
C LEU A 170 -16.58 5.24 0.55
N SER A 171 -16.63 5.14 1.88
CA SER A 171 -17.86 5.41 2.64
C SER A 171 -18.13 6.90 2.85
N PHE A 172 -17.07 7.72 2.97
CA PHE A 172 -17.20 9.12 3.40
C PHE A 172 -16.73 10.15 2.38
N PHE A 173 -15.86 9.78 1.44
CA PHE A 173 -15.22 10.72 0.52
C PHE A 173 -15.83 10.73 -0.87
N TYR A 174 -16.45 9.63 -1.31
CA TYR A 174 -17.02 9.50 -2.67
C TYR A 174 -18.54 9.62 -2.68
N ILE A 175 -19.07 10.22 -3.74
CA ILE A 175 -20.50 10.29 -4.00
C ILE A 175 -20.96 8.88 -4.40
N LYS A 176 -22.16 8.50 -3.94
CA LYS A 176 -22.77 7.24 -4.34
C LYS A 176 -23.13 7.29 -5.82
N VAL A 177 -22.57 6.37 -6.59
CA VAL A 177 -22.93 6.14 -7.99
C VAL A 177 -23.66 4.81 -8.07
N ASP A 178 -24.76 4.76 -8.81
CA ASP A 178 -25.47 3.51 -9.05
C ASP A 178 -24.58 2.57 -9.87
N THR A 179 -24.36 1.37 -9.34
CA THR A 179 -23.49 0.39 -9.98
C THR A 179 -24.17 -0.20 -11.19
N VAL A 180 -23.53 -0.11 -12.35
CA VAL A 180 -23.97 -0.78 -13.59
C VAL A 180 -23.89 -2.31 -13.46
N TYR A 181 -23.04 -2.81 -12.55
CA TYR A 181 -22.80 -4.24 -12.33
C TYR A 181 -23.32 -4.73 -10.96
N PRO A 182 -23.70 -6.02 -10.85
CA PRO A 182 -24.25 -6.59 -9.62
C PRO A 182 -23.21 -6.80 -8.51
N ALA A 183 -21.92 -6.80 -8.84
CA ALA A 183 -20.84 -6.89 -7.86
C ALA A 183 -20.50 -5.51 -7.30
N ASN A 184 -20.51 -5.37 -5.97
CA ASN A 184 -20.06 -4.17 -5.27
C ASN A 184 -18.75 -4.43 -4.51
N TYR A 185 -18.10 -3.35 -4.02
CA TYR A 185 -16.83 -3.43 -3.29
C TYR A 185 -16.84 -4.47 -2.17
N PHE A 186 -17.94 -4.59 -1.40
CA PHE A 186 -18.06 -5.56 -0.31
C PHE A 186 -18.24 -7.00 -0.79
N SER A 187 -18.95 -7.21 -1.91
CA SER A 187 -19.05 -8.53 -2.56
C SER A 187 -17.67 -9.03 -3.02
N VAL A 188 -16.84 -8.13 -3.54
CA VAL A 188 -15.45 -8.45 -3.92
C VAL A 188 -14.58 -8.61 -2.68
N ALA A 189 -14.78 -7.78 -1.65
CA ALA A 189 -14.05 -7.88 -0.38
C ALA A 189 -14.22 -9.25 0.29
N TYR A 190 -15.41 -9.88 0.17
CA TYR A 190 -15.65 -11.22 0.72
C TYR A 190 -14.61 -12.26 0.24
N TYR A 191 -14.20 -12.18 -1.03
CA TYR A 191 -13.17 -13.06 -1.60
C TYR A 191 -11.76 -12.43 -1.56
N GLY A 192 -11.67 -11.11 -1.71
CA GLY A 192 -10.41 -10.37 -1.82
C GLY A 192 -9.70 -10.16 -0.49
N VAL A 193 -10.41 -9.97 0.62
CA VAL A 193 -9.81 -9.69 1.93
C VAL A 193 -8.96 -10.87 2.44
N PRO A 194 -9.45 -12.13 2.44
CA PRO A 194 -8.60 -13.26 2.83
C PRO A 194 -7.31 -13.34 2.02
N PHE A 195 -7.40 -13.16 0.69
CA PHE A 195 -6.25 -13.16 -0.20
C PHE A 195 -5.28 -12.02 0.10
N MET A 196 -5.79 -10.80 0.29
CA MET A 196 -5.02 -9.61 0.64
C MET A 196 -4.28 -9.80 1.96
N LEU A 197 -4.93 -10.34 3.00
CA LEU A 197 -4.30 -10.58 4.30
C LEU A 197 -3.18 -11.60 4.20
N VAL A 198 -3.44 -12.75 3.56
CA VAL A 198 -2.42 -13.78 3.34
C VAL A 198 -1.24 -13.20 2.57
N SER A 199 -1.50 -12.51 1.47
CA SER A 199 -0.49 -11.86 0.63
C SER A 199 0.32 -10.81 1.41
N SER A 200 -0.33 -9.99 2.23
CA SER A 200 0.34 -8.97 3.05
C SER A 200 1.24 -9.61 4.13
N GLY A 201 0.78 -10.69 4.75
CA GLY A 201 1.59 -11.49 5.69
C GLY A 201 2.82 -12.09 5.01
N PHE A 202 2.68 -12.60 3.78
CA PHE A 202 3.81 -13.05 2.97
C PHE A 202 4.76 -11.91 2.62
N GLY A 203 4.24 -10.72 2.28
CA GLY A 203 5.06 -9.53 2.04
C GLY A 203 5.92 -9.17 3.25
N GLY A 204 5.34 -9.22 4.45
CA GLY A 204 6.05 -9.07 5.72
C GLY A 204 7.11 -10.15 5.96
N TYR A 205 6.80 -11.41 5.67
CA TYR A 205 7.78 -12.50 5.75
C TYR A 205 8.96 -12.31 4.78
N THR A 206 8.68 -11.92 3.54
CA THR A 206 9.72 -11.63 2.54
C THR A 206 10.58 -10.44 2.98
N ALA A 207 9.97 -9.38 3.52
CA ALA A 207 10.70 -8.26 4.10
C ALA A 207 11.69 -8.74 5.18
N TYR A 208 11.24 -9.60 6.09
CA TYR A 208 12.11 -10.24 7.07
C TYR A 208 13.27 -11.03 6.42
N ALA A 209 12.97 -11.88 5.44
CA ALA A 209 13.98 -12.70 4.77
C ALA A 209 15.07 -11.85 4.07
N ILE A 210 14.68 -10.74 3.42
CA ILE A 210 15.61 -9.81 2.75
C ILE A 210 16.39 -8.97 3.78
N SER A 211 15.75 -8.56 4.88
CA SER A 211 16.36 -7.71 5.89
C SER A 211 17.47 -8.39 6.72
N ARG A 212 17.69 -9.70 6.53
CA ARG A 212 18.76 -10.40 7.22
C ARG A 212 20.07 -10.33 6.43
N PRO A 213 21.18 -9.87 7.06
CA PRO A 213 22.48 -10.11 6.47
C PRO A 213 22.74 -11.62 6.48
N VAL A 214 23.01 -12.17 5.29
CA VAL A 214 23.56 -13.52 5.12
C VAL A 214 24.98 -13.55 5.65
#